data_AF-A0AA44MPL1-F1
#
_entry.id   AF-A0AA44MPL1-F1
#
_cell.length_a   1.000
_cell.length_b   1.000
_cell.length_c   1.000
_cell.angle_alpha   90.00
_cell.angle_beta   90.00
_cell.angle_gamma   90.00
#
_symmetry.space_group_name_H-M   'P 1'
#
loop_
_entity.id
_entity.type
_entity.pdbx_description
1 polymer ?
#
loop_
_entity_poly.entity_id
_entity_poly.type
_entity_poly.pdbx_seq_one_letter_code
_entity_poly.pdbx_strand_id
1 'polypeptide(L)' 'YIASALLHFLISSGSGEAVVFIPILAPLADLIGITRQVAVEAVMLGEGVVNCVNPTSGVLMAVLAASGIPYVK' A
#
# COMPACT_ATOMS: atom_id res chain seq x y z
N TYR A 1 -5.14 7.24 3.07
CA TYR A 1 -3.82 7.39 2.44
C TYR A 1 -2.67 7.28 3.45
N ILE A 2 -2.32 8.31 4.24
CA ILE A 2 -1.14 8.26 5.13
C ILE A 2 -1.18 7.07 6.10
N ALA A 3 -2.34 6.79 6.69
CA ALA A 3 -2.54 5.62 7.55
C ALA A 3 -2.29 4.28 6.83
N SER A 4 -2.72 4.15 5.58
CA SER A 4 -2.44 2.94 4.78
C SER A 4 -0.95 2.83 4.44
N ALA A 5 -0.29 3.94 4.07
CA ALA A 5 1.15 3.93 3.86
C ALA A 5 1.94 3.49 5.12
N LEU A 6 1.55 3.96 6.30
CA LEU A 6 2.17 3.50 7.55
C LEU A 6 1.92 2.01 7.81
N LEU A 7 0.71 1.52 7.54
CA LEU A 7 0.38 0.11 7.69
C LEU A 7 1.11 -0.78 6.67
N HIS A 8 1.23 -0.33 5.42
CA HIS A 8 1.92 -1.06 4.37
C HIS A 8 3.41 -1.25 4.66
N PHE A 9 4.02 -0.32 5.39
CA PHE A 9 5.41 -0.45 5.83
C PHE A 9 5.57 -1.59 6.87
N LEU A 10 4.53 -1.87 7.66
CA LEU A 10 4.50 -2.96 8.63
C LEU A 10 4.04 -4.29 8.02
N ILE A 11 3.03 -4.21 7.14
CA ILE A 11 2.41 -5.34 6.45
C ILE A 11 2.73 -5.15 4.97
N SER A 12 3.91 -5.64 4.55
CA SER A 12 4.38 -5.58 3.16
C SER A 12 3.64 -6.57 2.25
N SER A 13 2.31 -6.54 2.27
CA SER A 13 1.41 -7.35 1.45
C SER A 13 0.10 -6.61 1.24
N GLY A 14 -0.15 -6.13 0.02
CA GLY A 14 -1.37 -5.38 -0.32
C GLY A 14 -2.65 -6.18 -0.13
N SER A 15 -2.65 -7.47 -0.47
CA SER A 15 -3.83 -8.33 -0.26
C SER A 15 -4.10 -8.60 1.22
N GLY A 16 -3.04 -8.80 2.03
CA GLY A 16 -3.16 -8.97 3.47
C GLY A 16 -3.65 -7.70 4.17
N GLU A 17 -3.09 -6.56 3.81
CA GLU A 17 -3.54 -5.25 4.31
C GLU A 17 -4.99 -4.98 3.93
N ALA A 18 -5.37 -5.20 2.66
CA ALA A 18 -6.72 -4.93 2.18
C ALA A 18 -7.79 -5.76 2.91
N VAL A 19 -7.50 -7.03 3.20
CA VAL A 19 -8.41 -7.91 3.97
C VAL A 19 -8.68 -7.37 5.38
N VAL A 20 -7.68 -6.76 6.01
CA VAL A 20 -7.81 -6.20 7.37
C VAL A 20 -8.42 -4.80 7.33
N PHE A 21 -8.00 -3.96 6.39
CA PHE A 21 -8.25 -2.53 6.43
C PHE A 21 -9.52 -2.11 5.70
N ILE A 22 -9.88 -2.75 4.58
CA ILE A 22 -11.07 -2.41 3.79
C ILE A 22 -12.39 -2.63 4.54
N PRO A 23 -12.59 -3.72 5.31
CA PRO A 23 -13.82 -3.90 6.09
C PRO A 23 -14.05 -2.81 7.15
N ILE A 24 -12.98 -2.14 7.58
CA ILE A 24 -13.03 -1.01 8.54
C ILE A 24 -13.28 0.30 7.78
N LEU A 25 -12.56 0.52 6.68
CA LEU A 25 -12.67 1.74 5.87
C LEU A 25 -14.00 1.87 5.12
N ALA A 26 -14.60 0.77 4.66
CA ALA A 26 -15.86 0.81 3.93
C ALA A 26 -17.03 1.43 4.73
N PRO A 27 -17.35 0.97 5.96
CA PRO A 27 -18.41 1.59 6.77
C PRO A 27 -18.04 3.01 7.23
N LEU A 28 -16.75 3.29 7.45
CA LEU A 28 -16.28 4.65 7.74
C LEU A 28 -16.52 5.61 6.56
N ALA A 29 -16.23 5.17 5.34
CA ALA A 29 -16.46 5.94 4.13
C ALA A 29 -17.95 6.26 3.98
N ASP A 30 -18.82 5.27 4.19
CA ASP A 30 -20.26 5.45 4.14
C ASP A 30 -20.76 6.46 5.21
N LEU A 31 -20.19 6.43 6.42
CA LEU A 31 -20.56 7.33 7.51
C LEU A 31 -20.16 8.80 7.24
N ILE A 32 -19.00 8.99 6.60
CA ILE A 32 -18.44 10.33 6.33
C ILE A 32 -18.95 10.88 4.97
N GLY A 33 -19.74 10.09 4.23
CA GLY A 33 -20.29 10.47 2.92
C GLY A 33 -19.29 10.42 1.78
N ILE A 34 -18.22 9.62 1.92
CA ILE A 34 -17.19 9.41 0.91
C ILE A 34 -17.52 8.12 0.15
N THR A 35 -17.30 8.08 -1.15
CA THR A 35 -17.53 6.85 -1.92
C THR A 35 -16.52 5.77 -1.53
N ARG A 36 -16.98 4.51 -1.50
CA ARG A 36 -16.12 3.35 -1.17
C ARG A 36 -14.95 3.21 -2.15
N GLN A 37 -15.13 3.60 -3.41
CA GLN A 37 -14.05 3.61 -4.42
C GLN A 37 -12.91 4.52 -4.00
N VAL A 38 -13.20 5.73 -3.49
CA VAL A 38 -12.18 6.66 -3.01
C VAL A 38 -11.46 6.10 -1.79
N ALA A 39 -12.16 5.36 -0.92
CA ALA A 39 -11.53 4.69 0.22
C ALA A 39 -10.55 3.58 -0.24
N VAL A 40 -10.93 2.77 -1.23
CA VAL A 40 -10.05 1.74 -1.83
C VAL A 40 -8.87 2.38 -2.54
N GLU A 41 -9.10 3.43 -3.33
CA GLU A 41 -8.05 4.15 -4.04
C GLU A 41 -7.05 4.77 -3.06
N ALA A 42 -7.51 5.32 -1.94
CA ALA A 42 -6.65 5.86 -0.89
C ALA A 42 -5.77 4.79 -0.20
N VAL A 43 -6.14 3.51 -0.25
CA VAL A 43 -5.32 2.37 0.21
C VAL A 43 -4.31 1.99 -0.88
N MET A 44 -4.77 1.80 -2.12
CA MET A 44 -3.91 1.45 -3.26
C MET A 44 -2.80 2.48 -3.48
N LEU A 45 -3.11 3.77 -3.34
CA LEU A 45 -2.14 4.84 -3.46
C LEU A 45 -1.10 4.74 -2.33
N GLY A 46 -1.54 4.43 -1.10
CA GLY A 46 -0.69 4.30 0.08
C GLY A 46 0.32 3.17 -0.08
N GLU A 47 -0.16 2.00 -0.51
CA GLU A 47 0.67 0.87 -0.90
C GLU A 47 1.67 1.24 -2.00
N GLY A 48 1.21 1.90 -3.07
CA GLY A 48 2.04 2.26 -4.22
C GLY A 48 3.26 3.10 -3.83
N VAL A 49 3.08 4.08 -2.94
CA VAL A 49 4.18 4.95 -2.49
C VAL A 49 5.16 4.20 -1.58
N VAL A 50 4.68 3.33 -0.71
CA VAL A 50 5.55 2.56 0.19
C VAL A 50 6.34 1.51 -0.57
N ASN A 51 5.72 0.85 -1.56
CA ASN A 51 6.40 -0.11 -2.43
C ASN A 51 7.59 0.49 -3.18
N CYS A 52 7.63 1.80 -3.43
CA CYS A 52 8.81 2.45 -4.03
C CYS A 52 10.02 2.55 -3.10
N VAL A 53 9.84 2.44 -1.79
CA VAL A 53 10.89 2.69 -0.79
C VAL A 53 11.19 1.45 0.04
N ASN A 54 10.22 0.57 0.22
CA ASN A 54 10.29 -0.53 1.16
C ASN A 54 11.19 -1.69 0.65
N PRO A 55 12.25 -2.10 1.40
CA PRO A 55 13.15 -3.21 1.05
C PRO A 55 12.45 -4.54 0.75
N THR A 56 11.32 -4.77 1.40
CA THR A 56 10.58 -6.04 1.30
C THR A 56 9.61 -6.04 0.12
N SER A 57 9.52 -4.95 -0.65
CA SER A 57 8.72 -4.89 -1.87
C SER A 57 9.38 -5.68 -3.00
N GLY A 58 8.73 -6.77 -3.42
CA GLY A 58 9.20 -7.57 -4.55
C GLY A 58 9.26 -6.78 -5.86
N VAL A 59 8.36 -5.80 -6.04
CA VAL A 59 8.34 -4.93 -7.24
C VAL A 59 9.59 -4.05 -7.29
N LEU A 60 9.96 -3.42 -6.17
CA LEU A 60 11.17 -2.61 -6.08
C LEU A 60 12.41 -3.45 -6.41
N MET A 61 12.53 -4.63 -5.80
CA MET A 61 13.66 -5.53 -6.05
C MET A 61 13.74 -6.01 -7.50
N ALA A 62 12.60 -6.29 -8.13
CA ALA A 62 12.54 -6.66 -9.55
C ALA A 62 13.00 -5.52 -10.47
N VAL A 63 12.58 -4.28 -10.20
CA VAL A 63 13.01 -3.10 -10.97
C VAL A 63 14.50 -2.83 -10.80
N LEU A 64 15.03 -2.97 -9.58
CA LEU A 64 16.47 -2.82 -9.31
C LEU A 64 17.30 -3.90 -10.03
N ALA A 65 16.84 -5.15 -9.99
CA ALA A 65 17.49 -6.24 -10.72
C ALA A 65 17.47 -6.02 -12.25
N ALA A 66 16.35 -5.55 -12.80
CA ALA A 66 16.23 -5.25 -14.24
C ALA A 66 17.08 -4.04 -14.67
N SER A 67 17.29 -3.07 -13.79
CA SER A 67 18.10 -1.87 -14.05
C SER A 67 19.59 -2.05 -13.74
N GLY A 68 19.99 -3.18 -13.16
CA GLY A 68 21.38 -3.45 -12.77
C GLY A 68 21.88 -2.62 -11.59
N ILE A 69 20.96 -2.02 -10.82
CA ILE A 69 21.29 -1.19 -9.65
C ILE A 69 21.30 -2.08 -8.40
N PRO A 70 22.43 -2.19 -7.68
CA PRO A 70 22.48 -2.96 -6.45
C PRO A 70 21.66 -2.27 -5.34
N TYR A 71 20.80 -3.02 -4.65
CA TYR A 71 20.00 -2.50 -3.53
C TYR A 71 20.85 -2.15 -2.30
N VAL A 72 21.88 -2.97 -2.04
CA VAL A 72 22.89 -2.73 -1.02
C VAL A 72 24.22 -2.62 -1.75
N LYS A 73 25.03 -1.62 -1.38
CA LYS A 73 26.33 -1.36 -1.99
C LYS A 73 27.31 -2.52 -1.82
#